data_AF-A0A3M1Z989-F1
#
_entry.id   AF-A0A3M1Z989-F1
#
_cell.length_a   1.000
_cell.length_b   1.000
_cell.length_c   1.000
_cell.angle_alpha   90.00
_cell.angle_beta   90.00
_cell.angle_gamma   90.00
#
_symmetry.space_group_name_H-M   'P 1'
#
loop_
_entity.id
_entity.type
_entity.pdbx_description
1 polymer ?
#
loop_
_entity_poly.entity_id
_entity_poly.type
_entity_poly.pdbx_seq_one_letter_code
_entity_poly.pdbx_strand_id
1 'polypeptide(L)'
;RRFNIRTVTHEGSDDYQSMREALTRRFNRWKDAIETDAIDAPDGQDRSETWRLLPDLLLIDGGKGQLNVAVEVLEAFGLRERVPVASLAKQFEEIYLPEQSAPIILPRTSQALYLVQRVRDEAHRFAITSHRKRRDRMGLASKLEMIPGIGPKRRKALLQHFEFSIERIKNATIEELCAVNGINEAIAETILEELRG
;
A
#
# COMPACT_ATOMS: atom_id res chain seq x y z
N ARG A 1 -0.21 8.30 -0.08
CA ARG A 1 -1.28 7.52 0.62
C ARG A 1 -1.29 6.08 0.10
N ARG A 2 -1.91 5.11 0.79
CA ARG A 2 -1.91 3.68 0.40
C ARG A 2 -3.33 3.16 0.18
N PHE A 3 -3.52 2.35 -0.86
CA PHE A 3 -4.75 1.63 -1.12
C PHE A 3 -4.44 0.15 -1.18
N ASN A 4 -4.92 -0.63 -0.20
CA ASN A 4 -4.85 -2.07 -0.27
C ASN A 4 -5.87 -2.57 -1.28
N ILE A 5 -5.43 -3.30 -2.30
CA ILE A 5 -6.27 -3.91 -3.34
C ILE A 5 -7.14 -4.98 -2.69
N ARG A 6 -8.45 -4.95 -2.98
CA ARG A 6 -9.46 -5.81 -2.35
C ARG A 6 -10.16 -6.73 -3.34
N THR A 7 -10.30 -6.32 -4.60
CA THR A 7 -11.20 -6.98 -5.55
C THR A 7 -10.51 -7.88 -6.57
N VAL A 8 -9.17 -7.89 -6.60
CA VAL A 8 -8.40 -8.72 -7.54
C VAL A 8 -8.12 -10.08 -6.89
N THR A 9 -8.79 -11.13 -7.36
CA THR A 9 -8.55 -12.52 -6.95
C THR A 9 -7.30 -13.07 -7.65
N HIS A 10 -6.38 -13.63 -6.85
CA HIS A 10 -5.03 -14.01 -7.28
C HIS A 10 -5.00 -15.22 -8.21
N GLU A 11 -4.90 -14.99 -9.52
CA GLU A 11 -4.08 -15.77 -10.46
C GLU A 11 -3.53 -14.82 -11.54
N GLY A 12 -2.28 -14.36 -11.39
CA GLY A 12 -1.61 -13.42 -12.30
C GLY A 12 -1.54 -11.96 -11.81
N SER A 13 -0.52 -11.24 -12.29
CA SER A 13 -0.31 -9.81 -11.99
C SER A 13 -1.28 -8.98 -12.82
N ASP A 14 -2.53 -8.81 -12.36
CA ASP A 14 -3.43 -7.84 -12.97
C ASP A 14 -3.15 -6.43 -12.39
N ASP A 15 -1.97 -5.91 -12.74
CA ASP A 15 -1.51 -4.59 -12.33
C ASP A 15 -2.45 -3.48 -12.85
N TYR A 16 -3.15 -3.74 -13.96
CA TYR A 16 -4.13 -2.82 -14.53
C TYR A 16 -5.36 -2.70 -13.64
N GLN A 17 -5.95 -3.81 -13.20
CA GLN A 17 -7.10 -3.78 -12.30
C GLN A 17 -6.74 -3.21 -10.93
N SER A 18 -5.56 -3.57 -10.42
CA SER A 18 -5.06 -3.05 -9.13
C SER A 18 -4.93 -1.52 -9.15
N MET A 19 -4.33 -0.98 -10.20
CA MET A 19 -4.22 0.46 -10.40
C MET A 19 -5.57 1.13 -10.63
N ARG A 20 -6.47 0.51 -11.41
CA ARG A 20 -7.84 1.00 -11.62
C ARG A 20 -8.57 1.12 -10.28
N GLU A 21 -8.51 0.10 -9.43
CA GLU A 21 -9.12 0.12 -8.10
C GLU A 21 -8.53 1.27 -7.25
N ALA A 22 -7.20 1.39 -7.21
CA ALA A 22 -6.53 2.42 -6.41
C ALA A 22 -6.89 3.85 -6.86
N LEU A 23 -6.86 4.13 -8.17
CA LEU A 23 -7.22 5.43 -8.72
C LEU A 23 -8.70 5.75 -8.52
N THR A 24 -9.59 4.79 -8.81
CA THR A 24 -11.04 4.95 -8.61
C THR A 24 -11.36 5.29 -7.16
N ARG A 25 -10.74 4.58 -6.21
CA ARG A 25 -10.91 4.87 -4.78
C ARG A 25 -10.32 6.21 -4.36
N ARG A 26 -9.23 6.65 -4.97
CA ARG A 26 -8.67 7.99 -4.72
C ARG A 26 -9.63 9.08 -5.18
N PHE A 27 -10.18 8.98 -6.38
CA PHE A 27 -11.07 10.02 -6.92
C PHE A 27 -12.48 9.98 -6.35
N ASN A 28 -12.97 8.81 -5.93
CA ASN A 28 -14.18 8.74 -5.09
C ASN A 28 -14.01 9.54 -3.80
N ARG A 29 -12.89 9.38 -3.09
CA ARG A 29 -12.64 10.18 -1.88
C ARG A 29 -12.54 11.68 -2.14
N TRP A 30 -11.99 12.07 -3.29
CA TRP A 30 -11.98 13.46 -3.70
C TRP A 30 -13.40 13.97 -3.92
N LYS A 31 -14.22 13.23 -4.67
CA LYS A 31 -15.64 13.53 -4.93
C LYS A 31 -16.43 13.64 -3.63
N ASP A 32 -16.30 12.67 -2.74
CA ASP A 32 -16.99 12.65 -1.44
C ASP A 32 -16.61 13.89 -0.61
N ALA A 33 -15.30 14.22 -0.57
CA ALA A 33 -14.78 15.35 0.20
C ALA A 33 -15.22 16.73 -0.34
N ILE A 34 -15.54 16.85 -1.64
CA ILE A 34 -16.08 18.09 -2.22
C ILE A 34 -17.61 18.18 -2.11
N GLU A 35 -18.33 17.05 -2.13
CA GLU A 35 -19.80 17.04 -2.15
C GLU A 35 -20.43 17.09 -0.75
N THR A 36 -19.83 16.42 0.23
CA THR A 36 -20.49 16.19 1.54
C THR A 36 -19.96 17.07 2.67
N ASP A 37 -18.90 17.85 2.43
CA ASP A 37 -18.11 18.55 3.46
C ASP A 37 -17.63 17.65 4.63
N ALA A 38 -17.86 16.35 4.51
CA ALA A 38 -17.59 15.32 5.49
C ALA A 38 -16.46 14.44 4.96
N ILE A 39 -15.31 14.48 5.64
CA ILE A 39 -14.18 13.60 5.32
C ILE A 39 -14.37 12.27 6.04
N ASP A 40 -15.52 11.62 5.82
CA ASP A 40 -15.74 10.29 6.39
C ASP A 40 -15.08 9.24 5.50
N ALA A 41 -13.83 8.93 5.84
CA ALA A 41 -13.09 7.85 5.22
C ALA A 41 -13.86 6.52 5.41
N PRO A 42 -14.03 5.68 4.36
CA PRO A 42 -14.68 4.37 4.46
C PRO A 42 -14.01 3.40 5.45
N ASP A 43 -12.77 3.71 5.85
CA ASP A 43 -11.93 2.98 6.81
C ASP A 43 -11.57 3.81 8.06
N GLY A 44 -12.19 4.99 8.23
CA GLY A 44 -12.17 5.82 9.45
C GLY A 44 -10.85 6.49 9.83
N GLN A 45 -9.75 6.29 9.08
CA GLN A 45 -8.41 6.63 9.57
C GLN A 45 -7.78 7.91 9.00
N ASP A 46 -8.18 8.37 7.81
CA ASP A 46 -7.54 9.52 7.16
C ASP A 46 -8.59 10.55 6.75
N ARG A 47 -8.86 11.49 7.66
CA ARG A 47 -9.78 12.62 7.50
C ARG A 47 -9.09 13.91 7.01
N SER A 48 -7.93 13.82 6.36
CA SER A 48 -7.20 15.04 5.99
C SER A 48 -7.82 15.76 4.79
N GLU A 49 -7.96 17.09 4.92
CA GLU A 49 -8.42 18.04 3.88
C GLU A 49 -7.70 17.89 2.54
N THR A 50 -6.50 17.31 2.53
CA THR A 50 -5.74 17.01 1.30
C THR A 50 -6.47 16.05 0.35
N TRP A 51 -7.57 15.39 0.78
CA TRP A 51 -8.46 14.66 -0.13
C TRP A 51 -9.19 15.56 -1.14
N ARG A 52 -9.44 16.84 -0.81
CA ARG A 52 -10.09 17.81 -1.71
C ARG A 52 -9.17 18.30 -2.83
N LEU A 53 -7.85 18.10 -2.68
CA LEU A 53 -6.85 18.57 -3.63
C LEU A 53 -6.66 17.56 -4.77
N LEU A 54 -6.83 18.04 -5.99
CA LEU A 54 -6.38 17.34 -7.19
C LEU A 54 -4.88 17.58 -7.39
N PRO A 55 -4.14 16.60 -7.94
CA PRO A 55 -2.75 16.82 -8.30
C PRO A 55 -2.64 17.66 -9.57
N ASP A 56 -1.62 18.50 -9.66
CA ASP A 56 -1.27 19.23 -10.89
C ASP A 56 -0.73 18.31 -12.00
N LEU A 57 -0.24 17.13 -11.62
CA LEU A 57 0.20 16.06 -12.51
C LEU A 57 0.03 14.70 -11.83
N LEU A 58 -0.62 13.76 -12.52
CA LEU A 58 -0.64 12.35 -12.16
C LEU A 58 0.45 11.61 -12.96
N LEU A 59 1.50 11.15 -12.28
CA LEU A 59 2.54 10.32 -12.88
C LEU A 59 2.33 8.85 -12.53
N ILE A 60 2.24 7.99 -13.54
CA ILE A 60 2.07 6.54 -13.41
C ILE A 60 3.41 5.84 -13.62
N ASP A 61 3.82 4.98 -12.69
CA ASP A 61 5.00 4.11 -12.85
C ASP A 61 4.63 2.94 -13.76
N GLY A 62 4.90 3.08 -15.06
CA GLY A 62 4.37 2.16 -16.05
C GLY A 62 4.37 2.61 -17.50
N GLY A 63 4.06 1.67 -18.39
CA GLY A 63 3.96 1.88 -19.83
C GLY A 63 2.58 2.38 -20.28
N LYS A 64 2.37 2.42 -21.61
CA LYS A 64 1.14 2.91 -22.25
C LYS A 64 -0.16 2.24 -21.77
N GLY A 65 -0.13 0.93 -21.53
CA GLY A 65 -1.31 0.23 -21.00
C GLY A 65 -1.77 0.79 -19.66
N GLN A 66 -0.81 1.15 -18.81
CA GLN A 66 -1.10 1.70 -17.48
C GLN A 66 -1.55 3.16 -17.55
N LEU A 67 -0.98 3.92 -18.48
CA LEU A 67 -1.45 5.26 -18.81
C LEU A 67 -2.91 5.26 -19.24
N ASN A 68 -3.31 4.34 -20.13
CA ASN A 68 -4.69 4.25 -20.62
C ASN A 68 -5.69 3.97 -19.48
N VAL A 69 -5.34 3.08 -18.55
CA VAL A 69 -6.18 2.83 -17.36
C VAL A 69 -6.37 4.11 -16.55
N ALA A 70 -5.31 4.90 -16.36
CA ALA A 70 -5.42 6.16 -15.63
C ALA A 70 -6.28 7.19 -16.37
N VAL A 71 -6.17 7.26 -17.70
CA VAL A 71 -7.02 8.11 -18.55
C VAL A 71 -8.48 7.73 -18.42
N GLU A 72 -8.83 6.46 -18.58
CA GLU A 72 -10.22 5.96 -18.45
C GLU A 72 -10.81 6.29 -17.08
N VAL A 73 -10.02 6.16 -16.01
CA VAL A 73 -10.48 6.54 -14.66
C VAL A 73 -10.70 8.05 -14.58
N LEU A 74 -9.79 8.88 -15.08
CA LEU A 74 -9.98 10.34 -15.07
C LEU A 74 -11.23 10.75 -15.86
N GLU A 75 -11.49 10.12 -17.00
CA GLU A 75 -12.70 10.35 -17.81
C GLU A 75 -13.97 9.98 -17.05
N ALA A 76 -13.99 8.82 -16.38
CA ALA A 76 -15.14 8.39 -15.59
C ALA A 76 -15.52 9.37 -14.44
N PHE A 77 -14.57 10.18 -13.98
CA PHE A 77 -14.78 11.22 -12.97
C PHE A 77 -14.92 12.63 -13.55
N GLY A 78 -14.89 12.80 -14.88
CA GLY A 78 -14.94 14.12 -15.51
C GLY A 78 -13.70 14.98 -15.25
N LEU A 79 -12.54 14.35 -14.99
CA LEU A 79 -11.30 14.99 -14.61
C LEU A 79 -10.25 15.04 -15.73
N ARG A 80 -10.54 14.49 -16.91
CA ARG A 80 -9.62 14.40 -18.05
C ARG A 80 -9.00 15.74 -18.47
N GLU A 81 -9.76 16.82 -18.37
CA GLU A 81 -9.32 18.18 -18.72
C GLU A 81 -8.71 18.96 -17.55
N ARG A 82 -8.79 18.41 -16.32
CA ARG A 82 -8.37 19.10 -15.09
C ARG A 82 -7.08 18.55 -14.51
N VAL A 83 -6.80 17.26 -14.72
CA VAL A 83 -5.62 16.57 -14.19
C VAL A 83 -4.80 16.03 -15.34
N PRO A 84 -3.69 16.70 -15.70
CA PRO A 84 -2.71 16.14 -16.62
C PRO A 84 -2.21 14.79 -16.11
N VAL A 85 -2.04 13.83 -17.02
CA VAL A 85 -1.53 12.50 -16.70
C VAL A 85 -0.40 12.13 -17.65
N ALA A 86 0.62 11.48 -17.11
CA ALA A 86 1.74 10.93 -17.85
C ALA A 86 2.15 9.59 -17.23
N SER A 87 2.86 8.75 -17.99
CA SER A 87 3.49 7.55 -17.43
C SER A 87 4.98 7.52 -17.71
N LEU A 88 5.74 6.89 -16.82
CA LEU A 88 7.18 6.72 -16.95
C LEU A 88 7.50 5.22 -17.07
N ALA A 89 7.98 4.81 -18.24
CA ALA A 89 8.36 3.41 -18.47
C ALA A 89 9.78 3.13 -17.99
N LYS A 90 9.93 2.09 -17.16
CA LYS A 90 11.16 1.77 -16.43
C LYS A 90 12.39 1.46 -17.28
N GLN A 91 12.23 0.85 -18.46
CA GLN A 91 13.39 0.36 -19.24
C GLN A 91 14.23 1.49 -19.85
N PHE A 92 13.59 2.57 -20.31
CA PHE A 92 14.26 3.65 -21.05
C PHE A 92 13.96 5.04 -20.51
N GLU A 93 13.26 5.13 -19.36
CA GLU A 93 12.79 6.40 -18.79
C GLU A 93 11.97 7.23 -19.78
N GLU A 94 11.23 6.53 -20.64
CA GLU A 94 10.36 7.13 -21.64
C GLU A 94 9.11 7.66 -20.96
N ILE A 95 8.78 8.92 -21.25
CA ILE A 95 7.56 9.55 -20.76
C ILE A 95 6.49 9.41 -21.83
N TYR A 96 5.37 8.80 -21.49
CA TYR A 96 4.22 8.66 -22.37
C TYR A 96 3.13 9.65 -21.97
N LEU A 97 2.57 10.33 -22.97
CA LEU A 97 1.42 11.22 -22.83
C LEU A 97 0.20 10.60 -23.50
N PRO A 98 -1.02 10.87 -23.01
CA PRO A 98 -2.25 10.48 -23.68
C PRO A 98 -2.26 10.97 -25.12
N GLU A 99 -2.84 10.17 -26.02
CA GLU A 99 -3.04 10.49 -27.45
C GLU A 99 -1.74 10.73 -28.25
N GLN A 100 -0.55 10.57 -27.64
CA GLN A 100 0.73 10.65 -28.33
C GLN A 100 1.31 9.26 -28.58
N SER A 101 1.64 8.99 -29.84
CA SER A 101 2.22 7.71 -30.25
C SER A 101 3.68 7.59 -29.84
N ALA A 102 4.44 8.68 -29.94
CA ALA A 102 5.86 8.74 -29.58
C ALA A 102 6.04 9.16 -28.11
N PRO A 103 6.99 8.55 -27.38
CA PRO A 103 7.35 9.02 -26.06
C PRO A 103 8.16 10.32 -26.12
N ILE A 104 8.12 11.07 -25.03
CA ILE A 104 9.09 12.12 -24.73
C ILE A 104 10.34 11.47 -24.16
N ILE A 105 11.47 11.71 -24.82
CA ILE A 105 12.78 11.26 -24.37
C ILE A 105 13.52 12.47 -23.81
N LEU A 106 13.78 12.45 -22.51
CA LEU A 106 14.54 13.50 -21.85
C LEU A 106 16.05 13.27 -22.02
N PRO A 107 16.87 14.33 -22.16
CA PRO A 107 18.32 14.19 -22.17
C PRO A 107 18.82 13.53 -20.87
N ARG A 108 19.79 12.62 -20.99
CA ARG A 108 20.31 11.83 -19.87
C ARG A 108 20.89 12.67 -18.73
N THR A 109 21.34 13.89 -19.03
CA THR A 109 21.91 14.84 -18.07
C THR A 109 20.94 15.93 -17.62
N SER A 110 19.67 15.87 -18.06
CA SER A 110 18.68 16.89 -17.74
C SER A 110 18.18 16.78 -16.31
N GLN A 111 17.97 17.94 -15.67
CA GLN A 111 17.35 18.00 -14.35
C GLN A 111 15.90 17.47 -14.35
N ALA A 112 15.20 17.60 -15.48
CA ALA A 112 13.87 17.05 -15.67
C ALA A 112 13.86 15.52 -15.53
N LEU A 113 14.83 14.83 -16.15
CA LEU A 113 14.96 13.37 -16.03
C LEU A 113 15.22 12.94 -14.59
N TYR A 114 16.17 13.61 -13.92
CA TYR A 114 16.47 13.31 -12.51
C TYR A 114 15.30 13.59 -11.57
N LEU A 115 14.44 14.56 -11.90
CA LEU A 115 13.23 14.80 -11.13
C LEU A 115 12.24 13.63 -11.26
N VAL A 116 11.89 13.22 -12.49
CA VAL A 116 10.92 12.13 -12.68
C VAL A 116 11.42 10.79 -12.13
N GLN A 117 12.72 10.52 -12.24
CA GLN A 117 13.35 9.34 -11.62
C GLN A 117 13.20 9.35 -10.10
N ARG A 118 13.50 10.47 -9.42
CA ARG A 118 13.33 10.58 -7.97
C ARG A 118 11.89 10.37 -7.53
N VAL A 119 10.92 10.90 -8.28
CA VAL A 119 9.49 10.70 -7.99
C VAL A 119 9.11 9.22 -8.11
N ARG A 120 9.55 8.54 -9.17
CA ARG A 120 9.34 7.10 -9.35
C ARG A 120 9.98 6.29 -8.24
N ASP A 121 11.26 6.56 -7.94
CA ASP A 121 12.01 5.81 -6.95
C ASP A 121 11.39 5.95 -5.56
N GLU A 122 10.85 7.14 -5.24
CA GLU A 122 10.09 7.36 -4.01
C GLU A 122 8.76 6.60 -3.99
N ALA A 123 8.02 6.57 -5.10
CA ALA A 123 6.81 5.77 -5.23
C ALA A 123 7.10 4.26 -5.06
N HIS A 124 8.17 3.77 -5.70
CA HIS A 124 8.61 2.38 -5.61
C HIS A 124 9.08 2.03 -4.18
N ARG A 125 9.88 2.89 -3.54
CA ARG A 125 10.32 2.74 -2.15
C ARG A 125 9.12 2.67 -1.20
N PHE A 126 8.13 3.53 -1.40
CA PHE A 126 6.92 3.58 -0.58
C PHE A 126 6.09 2.30 -0.72
N ALA A 127 5.96 1.76 -1.95
CA ALA A 127 5.30 0.49 -2.22
C ALA A 127 6.04 -0.71 -1.59
N ILE A 128 7.36 -0.85 -1.83
CA ILE A 128 8.17 -1.94 -1.26
C ILE A 128 8.09 -1.96 0.26
N THR A 129 8.25 -0.79 0.90
CA THR A 129 8.22 -0.67 2.36
C THR A 129 6.86 -1.12 2.92
N SER A 130 5.77 -0.82 2.21
CA SER A 130 4.43 -1.28 2.58
C SER A 130 4.28 -2.79 2.45
N HIS A 131 4.71 -3.37 1.33
CA HIS A 131 4.65 -4.82 1.12
C HIS A 131 5.53 -5.59 2.09
N ARG A 132 6.72 -5.07 2.44
CA ARG A 132 7.59 -5.67 3.46
C ARG A 132 6.89 -5.70 4.81
N LYS A 133 6.40 -4.55 5.30
CA LYS A 133 5.64 -4.49 6.57
C LYS A 133 4.42 -5.41 6.60
N ARG A 134 3.70 -5.57 5.48
CA ARG A 134 2.55 -6.49 5.38
C ARG A 134 2.98 -7.95 5.40
N ARG A 135 4.02 -8.32 4.65
CA ARG A 135 4.56 -9.69 4.62
C ARG A 135 5.13 -10.09 5.97
N ASP A 136 5.87 -9.20 6.63
CA ASP A 136 6.43 -9.44 7.95
C ASP A 136 5.30 -9.73 8.96
N ARG A 137 4.21 -8.95 8.94
CA ARG A 137 3.02 -9.19 9.77
C ARG A 137 2.30 -10.50 9.45
N MET A 138 2.20 -10.88 8.18
CA MET A 138 1.54 -12.13 7.78
C MET A 138 2.37 -13.37 8.16
N GLY A 139 3.68 -13.34 7.92
CA GLY A 139 4.59 -14.41 8.36
C GLY A 139 4.60 -14.54 9.88
N LEU A 140 4.54 -13.42 10.59
CA LEU A 140 4.41 -13.35 12.04
C LEU A 140 3.10 -13.98 12.54
N ALA A 141 1.96 -13.64 11.94
CA ALA A 141 0.67 -14.21 12.31
C ALA A 141 0.60 -15.73 12.04
N SER A 142 1.20 -16.20 10.96
CA SER A 142 1.25 -17.63 10.60
C SER A 142 2.13 -18.44 11.56
N LYS A 143 3.28 -17.92 11.97
CA LYS A 143 4.14 -18.59 12.97
C LYS A 143 3.44 -18.78 14.31
N LEU A 144 2.75 -17.75 14.81
CA LEU A 144 1.98 -17.87 16.06
C LEU A 144 0.77 -18.81 15.94
N GLU A 145 0.20 -18.95 14.74
CA GLU A 145 -0.95 -19.84 14.51
C GLU A 145 -0.58 -21.32 14.52
N MET A 146 0.69 -21.66 14.21
CA MET A 146 1.18 -23.03 14.30
C MET A 146 1.42 -23.48 15.75
N ILE A 147 1.50 -22.56 16.70
CA ILE A 147 1.75 -22.87 18.11
C ILE A 147 0.49 -23.49 18.74
N PRO A 148 0.57 -24.71 19.28
CA PRO A 148 -0.56 -25.34 19.95
C PRO A 148 -1.15 -24.47 21.05
N GLY A 149 -2.48 -24.33 21.08
CA GLY A 149 -3.18 -23.51 22.08
C GLY A 149 -3.25 -22.01 21.76
N ILE A 150 -2.66 -21.54 20.65
CA ILE A 150 -2.77 -20.14 20.18
C ILE A 150 -3.85 -20.01 19.11
N GLY A 151 -5.08 -19.73 19.58
CA GLY A 151 -6.19 -19.36 18.70
C GLY A 151 -6.16 -17.90 18.22
N PRO A 152 -7.07 -17.51 17.30
CA PRO A 152 -7.09 -16.18 16.67
C PRO A 152 -7.12 -15.00 17.66
N LYS A 153 -7.82 -15.16 18.80
CA LYS A 153 -7.93 -14.14 19.85
C LYS A 153 -6.61 -13.91 20.57
N ARG A 154 -5.95 -14.98 21.04
CA ARG A 154 -4.65 -14.94 21.72
C ARG A 154 -3.56 -14.40 20.80
N ARG A 155 -3.55 -14.86 19.54
CA ARG A 155 -2.66 -14.34 18.50
C ARG A 155 -2.81 -12.83 18.34
N LYS A 156 -4.03 -12.32 18.18
CA LYS A 156 -4.26 -10.87 18.03
C LYS A 156 -3.77 -10.10 19.25
N ALA A 157 -4.02 -10.61 20.46
CA ALA A 157 -3.59 -9.98 21.70
C ALA A 157 -2.05 -9.90 21.80
N LEU A 158 -1.34 -11.00 21.51
CA LEU A 158 0.13 -11.05 21.48
C LEU A 158 0.70 -10.06 20.47
N LEU A 159 0.16 -10.05 19.24
CA LEU A 159 0.63 -9.15 18.19
C LEU A 159 0.41 -7.68 18.54
N GLN A 160 -0.70 -7.34 19.20
CA GLN A 160 -0.97 -5.97 19.61
C GLN A 160 -0.07 -5.55 20.79
N HIS A 161 0.13 -6.44 21.77
CA HIS A 161 0.94 -6.15 22.95
C HIS A 161 2.43 -5.94 22.59
N PHE A 162 2.97 -6.75 21.70
CA PHE A 162 4.38 -6.69 21.29
C PHE A 162 4.61 -5.93 19.98
N GLU A 163 3.77 -4.92 19.68
CA GLU A 163 3.90 -4.02 18.53
C GLU A 163 4.10 -4.71 17.16
N PHE A 164 3.49 -5.88 16.97
CA PHE A 164 3.61 -6.71 15.77
C PHE A 164 5.07 -7.09 15.45
N SER A 165 5.88 -7.40 16.47
CA SER A 165 7.26 -7.89 16.32
C SER A 165 7.46 -9.27 16.93
N ILE A 166 7.86 -10.25 16.11
CA ILE A 166 8.23 -11.60 16.59
C ILE A 166 9.48 -11.56 17.46
N GLU A 167 10.45 -10.70 17.14
CA GLU A 167 11.69 -10.62 17.91
C GLU A 167 11.42 -10.16 19.34
N ARG A 168 10.47 -9.23 19.51
CA ARG A 168 10.03 -8.82 20.84
C ARG A 168 9.35 -9.96 21.59
N ILE A 169 8.47 -10.72 20.93
CA ILE A 169 7.83 -11.90 21.54
C ILE A 169 8.87 -12.97 21.89
N LYS A 170 9.83 -13.23 21.00
CA LYS A 170 10.92 -14.20 21.17
C LYS A 170 11.85 -13.81 22.33
N ASN A 171 12.09 -12.52 22.52
CA ASN A 171 12.96 -11.99 23.58
C ASN A 171 12.23 -11.61 24.87
N ALA A 172 10.89 -11.72 24.89
CA ALA A 172 10.09 -11.42 26.07
C ALA A 172 10.35 -12.43 27.20
N THR A 173 10.09 -12.00 28.43
CA THR A 173 10.06 -12.90 29.59
C THR A 173 8.72 -13.63 29.68
N ILE A 174 8.66 -14.70 30.49
CA ILE A 174 7.41 -15.43 30.74
C ILE A 174 6.38 -14.49 31.39
N GLU A 175 6.81 -13.62 32.30
CA GLU A 175 5.94 -12.65 32.97
C GLU A 175 5.33 -11.65 31.98
N GLU A 176 6.13 -11.15 31.02
CA GLU A 176 5.66 -10.24 29.97
C GLU A 176 4.65 -10.91 29.04
N LEU A 177 4.86 -12.19 28.71
CA LEU A 177 3.91 -12.96 27.90
C LEU A 177 2.60 -13.23 28.66
N CYS A 178 2.69 -13.57 29.95
CA CYS A 178 1.54 -13.78 30.83
C CYS A 178 0.73 -12.50 31.10
N ALA A 179 1.32 -11.32 30.92
CA ALA A 179 0.59 -10.05 30.97
C ALA A 179 -0.43 -9.90 29.82
N VAL A 180 -0.30 -10.71 28.76
CA VAL A 180 -1.24 -10.72 27.65
C VAL A 180 -2.48 -11.55 28.00
N ASN A 181 -3.65 -10.94 27.88
CA ASN A 181 -4.92 -11.58 28.23
C ASN A 181 -5.12 -12.92 27.51
N GLY A 182 -5.30 -13.97 28.32
CA GLY A 182 -5.54 -15.34 27.86
C GLY A 182 -4.28 -16.17 27.68
N ILE A 183 -3.09 -15.63 27.93
CA ILE A 183 -1.83 -16.38 27.98
C ILE A 183 -1.53 -16.76 29.42
N ASN A 184 -1.34 -18.05 29.69
CA ASN A 184 -0.87 -18.54 30.97
C ASN A 184 0.59 -19.02 30.83
N GLU A 185 1.21 -19.35 31.96
CA GLU A 185 2.63 -19.72 32.02
C GLU A 185 2.98 -20.88 31.07
N ALA A 186 2.20 -21.95 31.08
CA ALA A 186 2.39 -23.09 30.17
C ALA A 186 2.36 -22.68 28.68
N ILE A 187 1.45 -21.80 28.29
CA ILE A 187 1.38 -21.30 26.91
C ILE A 187 2.55 -20.36 26.61
N ALA A 188 2.97 -19.52 27.56
CA ALA A 188 4.12 -18.64 27.41
C ALA A 188 5.41 -19.42 27.17
N GLU A 189 5.62 -20.51 27.90
CA GLU A 189 6.75 -21.43 27.69
C GLU A 189 6.71 -22.05 26.29
N THR A 190 5.56 -22.59 25.86
CA THR A 190 5.40 -23.16 24.51
C THR A 190 5.69 -22.11 23.42
N ILE A 191 5.25 -20.86 23.62
CA ILE A 191 5.54 -19.77 22.67
C ILE A 191 7.05 -19.54 22.56
N LEU A 192 7.76 -19.46 23.69
CA LEU A 192 9.20 -19.20 23.68
C LEU A 192 9.98 -20.38 23.09
N GLU A 193 9.57 -21.61 23.39
CA GLU A 193 10.18 -22.83 22.84
C GLU A 193 10.07 -22.86 21.31
N GLU A 194 8.85 -22.73 20.76
CA GLU A 194 8.58 -22.75 19.32
C GLU A 194 9.20 -21.57 18.55
N LEU A 195 9.41 -20.42 19.20
CA LEU A 195 10.02 -19.25 18.55
C LEU A 195 11.54 -19.19 18.71
N ARG A 196 12.12 -19.84 19.72
CA ARG A 196 13.57 -19.89 19.97
C ARG A 196 14.26 -21.09 19.34
N GLY A 197 13.56 -22.22 19.21
CA GLY A 197 13.96 -23.34 18.35
C GLY A 197 14.08 -22.94 16.88
#